data_AF-A0A395SHM1-F1
#
_entry.id   AF-A0A395SHM1-F1
#
_cell.length_a   1.000
_cell.length_b   1.000
_cell.length_c   1.000
_cell.angle_alpha   90.00
_cell.angle_beta   90.00
_cell.angle_gamma   90.00
#
_symmetry.space_group_name_H-M   'P 1'
#
loop_
_entity.id
_entity.type
_entity.pdbx_description
1 polymer ?
#
loop_
_entity_poly.entity_id
_entity_poly.type
_entity_poly.pdbx_seq_one_letter_code
_entity_poly.pdbx_strand_id
1 'polypeptide(L)'
;MQSPSQRAPGTSWYSLPWDIRYDILILVADMTGKESPSRAGYTRVAKEWVPIFESRTFSSLRILRRDISRFEEIFLIKRRRRYLQHLTFVPDLCRMDPFPQIKFCEKGKKHHLTEMFYIHKVGATPKSCPEDSAQFSNDMGCLFHELAKWNPRQSCPSGISLKILIPDKSFWQRRALKLRQQSGPNYVWWGAVHDPEIRQLTDSYFEEVMNAASLNFHHYLTIHPWAIRRKMVDVVSSLFISGENTHRIDARAVACIMNCLPCLRTITWKVMPFTRQRFEDAFYEGLSKTIREWPTSLETIKIYQMDTSSRTGAKQSHPLLSSSLAVRSQQIAILNKLLRPNHAHRDDSLSMEVRPTYAPYSLQT
;
A
#
# COMPACT_ATOMS: atom_id res chain seq x y z
N MET A 1 -27.11 2.12 69.69
CA MET A 1 -25.64 2.28 69.60
C MET A 1 -25.10 1.13 68.75
N GLN A 2 -24.85 1.37 67.47
CA GLN A 2 -24.16 0.43 66.59
C GLN A 2 -22.78 1.00 66.30
N SER A 3 -21.75 0.21 66.59
CA SER A 3 -20.34 0.55 66.36
C SER A 3 -20.09 0.78 64.87
N PRO A 4 -19.35 1.83 64.47
CA PRO A 4 -18.94 1.99 63.09
C PRO A 4 -17.90 0.90 62.78
N SER A 5 -18.28 -0.02 61.90
CA SER A 5 -17.37 -0.97 61.24
C SER A 5 -16.18 -0.21 60.67
N GLN A 6 -15.03 -0.30 61.33
CA GLN A 6 -13.74 0.13 60.80
C GLN A 6 -13.47 -0.66 59.51
N ARG A 7 -13.78 -0.07 58.35
CA ARG A 7 -13.14 -0.50 57.11
C ARG A 7 -11.66 -0.19 57.29
N ALA A 8 -10.81 -1.22 57.28
CA ALA A 8 -9.37 -1.04 57.16
C ALA A 8 -9.10 -0.02 56.04
N PRO A 9 -8.20 0.96 56.24
CA PRO A 9 -7.88 1.93 55.21
C PRO A 9 -7.38 1.16 54.00
N GLY A 10 -8.22 1.05 52.97
CA GLY A 10 -7.87 0.39 51.73
C GLY A 10 -6.59 1.02 51.23
N THR A 11 -5.56 0.20 50.99
CA THR A 11 -4.29 0.62 50.41
C THR A 11 -4.60 1.42 49.14
N SER A 12 -4.41 2.73 49.24
CA SER A 12 -4.73 3.67 48.16
C SER A 12 -3.78 3.41 47.00
N TRP A 13 -4.27 3.49 45.76
CA TRP A 13 -3.39 3.44 44.59
C TRP A 13 -2.20 4.39 44.76
N TYR A 14 -2.44 5.60 45.29
CA TYR A 14 -1.41 6.62 45.52
C TYR A 14 -0.45 6.34 46.68
N SER A 15 -0.69 5.31 47.51
CA SER A 15 0.29 4.89 48.54
C SER A 15 1.42 4.02 47.97
N LEU A 16 1.29 3.55 46.72
CA LEU A 16 2.35 2.81 46.04
C LEU A 16 3.43 3.77 45.51
N PRO A 17 4.73 3.42 45.64
CA PRO A 17 5.81 4.14 44.98
C PRO A 17 5.55 4.28 43.48
N TRP A 18 6.03 5.39 42.88
CA TRP A 18 5.80 5.68 41.47
C TRP A 18 6.25 4.53 40.55
N ASP A 19 7.42 3.95 40.80
CA ASP A 19 7.98 2.91 39.94
C ASP A 19 7.09 1.66 39.90
N ILE A 20 6.55 1.25 41.06
CA ILE A 20 5.59 0.15 41.16
C ILE A 20 4.30 0.46 40.41
N ARG A 21 3.77 1.68 40.57
CA ARG A 21 2.58 2.12 39.83
C ARG A 21 2.84 2.13 38.33
N TYR A 22 3.99 2.63 37.91
CA TYR A 22 4.39 2.71 36.52
C TYR A 22 4.49 1.32 35.87
N ASP A 23 5.13 0.36 36.55
CA ASP A 23 5.24 -1.02 36.08
C ASP A 23 3.87 -1.69 35.94
N ILE A 24 2.99 -1.50 36.93
CA ILE A 24 1.61 -1.99 36.86
C ILE A 24 0.88 -1.37 35.65
N LEU A 25 1.00 -0.05 35.46
CA LEU A 25 0.36 0.64 34.33
C LEU A 25 0.90 0.19 32.98
N ILE A 26 2.21 -0.10 32.89
CA ILE A 26 2.83 -0.70 31.71
C ILE A 26 2.17 -2.04 31.39
N LEU A 27 2.11 -2.94 32.37
CA LEU A 27 1.54 -4.27 32.20
C LEU A 27 0.06 -4.21 31.78
N VAL A 28 -0.74 -3.37 32.43
CA VAL A 28 -2.16 -3.17 32.09
C VAL A 28 -2.31 -2.64 30.67
N ALA A 29 -1.49 -1.66 30.27
CA ALA A 29 -1.57 -1.09 28.94
C ALA A 29 -1.10 -2.07 27.85
N ASP A 30 -0.16 -2.97 28.14
CA ASP A 30 0.29 -4.01 27.22
C ASP A 30 -0.73 -5.15 27.08
N MET A 31 -1.41 -5.54 28.16
CA MET A 31 -2.50 -6.52 28.12
C MET A 31 -3.71 -6.00 27.35
N THR A 32 -4.14 -4.77 27.65
CA THR A 32 -5.30 -4.14 26.99
C THR A 32 -5.03 -3.80 25.52
N GLY A 33 -3.76 -3.64 25.12
CA GLY A 33 -3.36 -3.45 23.73
C GLY A 33 -3.78 -4.57 22.79
N LYS A 34 -3.98 -5.80 23.31
CA LYS A 34 -4.27 -7.01 22.52
C LYS A 34 -5.76 -7.33 22.35
N GLU A 35 -6.65 -6.81 23.20
CA GLU A 35 -7.99 -7.41 23.37
C GLU A 35 -9.20 -6.49 23.11
N SER A 36 -9.10 -5.16 22.95
CA SER A 36 -10.31 -4.38 22.62
C SER A 36 -10.10 -3.03 21.88
N PRO A 37 -11.12 -2.58 21.11
CA PRO A 37 -11.09 -1.31 20.37
C PRO A 37 -11.49 -0.07 21.20
N SER A 38 -12.04 -0.22 22.41
CA SER A 38 -12.46 0.94 23.22
C SER A 38 -11.36 1.37 24.18
N ARG A 39 -10.38 2.11 23.64
CA ARG A 39 -9.17 2.51 24.36
C ARG A 39 -9.33 3.79 25.20
N ALA A 40 -10.47 4.47 25.22
CA ALA A 40 -10.55 5.81 25.83
C ALA A 40 -10.78 5.84 27.36
N GLY A 41 -11.10 4.71 27.99
CA GLY A 41 -11.50 4.64 29.40
C GLY A 41 -10.44 5.14 30.39
N TYR A 42 -9.15 4.99 30.06
CA TYR A 42 -8.04 5.42 30.93
C TYR A 42 -8.08 6.92 31.24
N THR A 43 -8.67 7.74 30.35
CA THR A 43 -8.77 9.20 30.53
C THR A 43 -9.63 9.59 31.72
N ARG A 44 -10.52 8.69 32.18
CA ARG A 44 -11.43 8.89 33.31
C ARG A 44 -10.88 8.37 34.64
N VAL A 45 -9.76 7.64 34.63
CA VAL A 45 -9.20 6.99 35.83
C VAL A 45 -8.31 7.95 36.60
N ALA A 46 -7.19 8.36 36.00
CA ALA A 46 -6.28 9.34 36.59
C ALA A 46 -5.43 10.02 35.52
N LYS A 47 -5.00 11.26 35.80
CA LYS A 47 -4.18 12.05 34.86
C LYS A 47 -2.85 11.37 34.50
N GLU A 48 -2.25 10.65 35.46
CA GLU A 48 -0.96 9.97 35.26
C GLU A 48 -1.03 8.78 34.29
N TRP A 49 -2.22 8.20 34.07
CA TRP A 49 -2.40 7.08 33.14
C TRP A 49 -2.30 7.55 31.69
N VAL A 50 -2.75 8.78 31.42
CA VAL A 50 -2.88 9.32 30.06
C VAL A 50 -1.59 9.17 29.23
N PRO A 51 -0.41 9.67 29.64
CA PRO A 51 0.81 9.52 28.83
C PRO A 51 1.24 8.06 28.61
N ILE A 52 0.94 7.16 29.55
CA ILE A 52 1.35 5.73 29.51
C ILE A 52 0.48 4.93 28.54
N PHE A 53 -0.82 5.20 28.51
CA PHE A 53 -1.75 4.54 27.60
C PHE A 53 -1.77 5.20 26.22
N GLU A 54 -1.63 6.52 26.14
CA GLU A 54 -1.57 7.24 24.86
C GLU A 54 -0.37 6.79 24.01
N SER A 55 0.79 6.54 24.63
CA SER A 55 1.99 6.09 23.91
C SER A 55 1.79 4.76 23.18
N ARG A 56 1.04 3.83 23.77
CA ARG A 56 0.68 2.53 23.17
C ARG A 56 -0.52 2.61 22.24
N THR A 57 -1.51 3.43 22.60
CA THR A 57 -2.75 3.56 21.83
C THR A 57 -2.49 4.22 20.48
N PHE A 58 -1.63 5.24 20.46
CA PHE A 58 -1.35 6.05 19.27
C PHE A 58 -0.07 5.63 18.55
N SER A 59 0.63 4.57 18.98
CA SER A 59 1.84 4.08 18.29
C SER A 59 1.57 3.60 16.87
N SER A 60 0.41 2.97 16.66
CA SER A 60 -0.04 2.49 15.37
C SER A 60 -1.49 2.87 15.14
N LEU A 61 -1.75 3.50 14.00
CA LEU A 61 -3.10 3.88 13.59
C LEU A 61 -3.40 3.41 12.18
N ARG A 62 -4.64 3.00 11.98
CA ARG A 62 -5.22 2.78 10.67
C ARG A 62 -6.30 3.84 10.45
N ILE A 63 -6.15 4.61 9.38
CA ILE A 63 -7.07 5.67 9.01
C ILE A 63 -7.69 5.38 7.65
N LEU A 64 -9.00 5.53 7.57
CA LEU A 64 -9.74 5.55 6.32
C LEU A 64 -9.83 7.00 5.84
N ARG A 65 -9.96 7.23 4.53
CA ARG A 65 -10.16 8.58 3.97
C ARG A 65 -11.26 9.38 4.68
N ARG A 66 -12.40 8.74 4.95
CA ARG A 66 -13.55 9.35 5.65
C ARG A 66 -13.27 9.80 7.09
N ASP A 67 -12.22 9.27 7.70
CA ASP A 67 -11.83 9.55 9.08
C ASP A 67 -10.66 10.57 9.17
N ILE A 68 -10.27 11.22 8.05
CA ILE A 68 -9.18 12.21 8.06
C ILE A 68 -9.48 13.38 9.01
N SER A 69 -10.72 13.87 9.09
CA SER A 69 -11.07 14.95 10.03
C SER A 69 -10.91 14.53 11.49
N ARG A 70 -11.28 13.29 11.83
CA ARG A 70 -11.05 12.73 13.17
C ARG A 70 -9.56 12.56 13.45
N PHE A 71 -8.77 12.19 12.44
CA PHE A 71 -7.32 12.13 12.57
C PHE A 71 -6.74 13.51 12.89
N GLU A 72 -7.18 14.57 12.21
CA GLU A 72 -6.77 15.95 12.52
C GLU A 72 -7.11 16.29 13.99
N GLU A 73 -8.35 16.06 14.42
CA GLU A 73 -8.81 16.32 15.80
C GLU A 73 -7.99 15.59 16.86
N ILE A 74 -7.72 14.29 16.66
CA ILE A 74 -6.94 13.47 17.60
C ILE A 74 -5.54 14.05 17.81
N PHE A 75 -4.93 14.58 16.75
CA PHE A 75 -3.56 15.10 16.74
C PHE A 75 -3.46 16.64 16.83
N LEU A 76 -4.57 17.33 17.14
CA LEU A 76 -4.53 18.69 17.69
C LEU A 76 -3.71 18.73 18.98
N ILE A 77 -3.80 17.67 19.79
CA ILE A 77 -2.94 17.47 20.94
C ILE A 77 -1.54 17.06 20.47
N LYS A 78 -0.68 18.07 20.27
CA LYS A 78 0.67 17.94 19.68
C LYS A 78 1.53 16.84 20.31
N ARG A 79 1.41 16.57 21.62
CA ARG A 79 2.19 15.50 22.28
C ARG A 79 1.96 14.13 21.66
N ARG A 80 0.73 13.85 21.18
CA ARG A 80 0.36 12.55 20.61
C ARG A 80 1.11 12.25 19.32
N ARG A 81 1.53 13.29 18.58
CA ARG A 81 2.31 13.15 17.35
C ARG A 81 3.67 12.47 17.60
N ARG A 82 4.22 12.59 18.82
CA ARG A 82 5.45 11.89 19.22
C ARG A 82 5.27 10.39 19.38
N TYR A 83 4.04 9.94 19.64
CA TYR A 83 3.74 8.52 19.84
C TYR A 83 3.55 7.79 18.52
N LEU A 84 3.04 8.46 17.48
CA LEU A 84 2.72 7.82 16.20
C LEU A 84 3.98 7.35 15.46
N GLN A 85 4.15 6.03 15.37
CA GLN A 85 5.25 5.37 14.67
C GLN A 85 4.77 4.76 13.35
N HIS A 86 3.57 4.19 13.34
CA HIS A 86 3.02 3.49 12.18
C HIS A 86 1.65 4.05 11.78
N LEU A 87 1.54 4.51 10.53
CA LEU A 87 0.30 5.02 9.97
C LEU A 87 -0.09 4.18 8.76
N THR A 88 -1.21 3.45 8.86
CA THR A 88 -1.82 2.77 7.72
C THR A 88 -2.91 3.65 7.14
N PHE A 89 -2.71 4.14 5.92
CA PHE A 89 -3.70 4.87 5.15
C PHE A 89 -4.46 3.95 4.21
N VAL A 90 -5.78 4.07 4.23
CA VAL A 90 -6.71 3.36 3.37
C VAL A 90 -7.52 4.38 2.56
N PRO A 91 -7.17 4.62 1.28
CA PRO A 91 -7.97 5.42 0.37
C PRO A 91 -9.37 4.83 0.17
N ASP A 92 -10.34 5.68 -0.12
CA ASP A 92 -11.72 5.28 -0.40
C ASP A 92 -11.97 5.40 -1.91
N LEU A 93 -11.64 4.33 -2.65
CA LEU A 93 -11.79 4.29 -4.11
C LEU A 93 -13.26 4.17 -4.52
N CYS A 94 -13.58 4.62 -5.74
CA CYS A 94 -14.96 4.68 -6.22
C CYS A 94 -15.58 3.27 -6.26
N ARG A 95 -16.60 3.07 -5.43
CA ARG A 95 -17.32 1.78 -5.37
C ARG A 95 -18.44 1.69 -6.38
N MET A 96 -18.76 2.79 -7.05
CA MET A 96 -19.93 2.91 -7.91
C MET A 96 -19.83 1.95 -9.08
N ASP A 97 -20.98 1.36 -9.43
CA ASP A 97 -21.12 0.70 -10.71
C ASP A 97 -21.11 1.82 -11.78
N PRO A 98 -20.16 1.85 -12.72
CA PRO A 98 -20.17 2.82 -13.80
C PRO A 98 -21.43 2.70 -14.68
N PHE A 99 -22.22 1.64 -14.52
CA PHE A 99 -23.46 1.38 -15.25
C PHE A 99 -24.66 1.17 -14.29
N PRO A 100 -25.09 2.21 -13.55
CA PRO A 100 -26.17 2.09 -12.58
C PRO A 100 -27.54 1.72 -13.18
N GLN A 101 -27.68 1.77 -14.52
CA GLN A 101 -28.96 1.62 -15.21
C GLN A 101 -29.23 0.25 -15.83
N ILE A 102 -28.24 -0.65 -15.91
CA ILE A 102 -28.50 -1.99 -16.45
C ILE A 102 -28.99 -2.88 -15.30
N LYS A 103 -30.30 -2.78 -14.99
CA LYS A 103 -30.99 -3.78 -14.16
C LYS A 103 -30.54 -5.16 -14.60
N PHE A 104 -30.17 -6.02 -13.64
CA PHE A 104 -29.68 -7.38 -13.83
C PHE A 104 -30.69 -8.25 -14.64
N CYS A 105 -30.73 -8.03 -15.94
CA CYS A 105 -31.33 -8.88 -16.93
C CYS A 105 -30.20 -9.59 -17.68
N GLU A 106 -30.51 -10.71 -18.35
CA GLU A 106 -29.51 -11.46 -19.13
C GLU A 106 -28.77 -10.58 -20.15
N LYS A 107 -29.41 -9.51 -20.65
CA LYS A 107 -28.79 -8.51 -21.54
C LYS A 107 -27.62 -7.75 -20.88
N GLY A 108 -27.72 -7.41 -19.59
CA GLY A 108 -26.65 -6.73 -18.86
C GLY A 108 -25.47 -7.63 -18.49
N LYS A 109 -25.71 -8.93 -18.29
CA LYS A 109 -24.63 -9.91 -18.11
C LYS A 109 -23.81 -10.06 -19.39
N LYS A 110 -24.49 -10.14 -20.54
CA LYS A 110 -23.85 -10.21 -21.87
C LYS A 110 -23.04 -8.94 -22.17
N HIS A 111 -23.51 -7.76 -21.76
CA HIS A 111 -22.78 -6.50 -21.96
C HIS A 111 -21.42 -6.46 -21.24
N HIS A 112 -21.39 -6.65 -19.91
CA HIS A 112 -20.12 -6.57 -19.17
C HIS A 112 -19.13 -7.67 -19.55
N LEU A 113 -19.63 -8.87 -19.84
CA LEU A 113 -18.80 -9.94 -20.32
C LEU A 113 -18.16 -9.55 -21.66
N THR A 114 -18.95 -9.05 -22.61
CA THR A 114 -18.46 -8.52 -23.89
C THR A 114 -17.40 -7.43 -23.69
N GLU A 115 -17.64 -6.49 -22.76
CA GLU A 115 -16.66 -5.45 -22.43
C GLU A 115 -15.36 -6.04 -21.87
N MET A 116 -15.44 -7.02 -20.95
CA MET A 116 -14.26 -7.70 -20.41
C MET A 116 -13.45 -8.40 -21.51
N PHE A 117 -14.13 -9.04 -22.47
CA PHE A 117 -13.48 -9.66 -23.64
C PHE A 117 -12.84 -8.61 -24.55
N TYR A 118 -13.54 -7.52 -24.82
CA TYR A 118 -13.03 -6.42 -25.62
C TYR A 118 -11.77 -5.81 -24.98
N ILE A 119 -11.82 -5.50 -23.68
CA ILE A 119 -10.68 -5.00 -22.89
C ILE A 119 -9.51 -5.99 -22.97
N HIS A 120 -9.78 -7.28 -22.77
CA HIS A 120 -8.73 -8.31 -22.76
C HIS A 120 -8.07 -8.49 -24.14
N LYS A 121 -8.86 -8.48 -25.22
CA LYS A 121 -8.39 -8.69 -26.61
C LYS A 121 -7.67 -7.47 -27.15
N VAL A 122 -8.29 -6.29 -27.04
CA VAL A 122 -7.79 -5.04 -27.64
C VAL A 122 -6.82 -4.31 -26.71
N GLY A 123 -6.79 -4.65 -25.42
CA GLY A 123 -5.97 -3.96 -24.44
C GLY A 123 -6.48 -2.55 -24.10
N ALA A 124 -7.77 -2.29 -24.35
CA ALA A 124 -8.39 -1.01 -24.03
C ALA A 124 -8.30 -0.71 -22.53
N THR A 125 -8.10 0.55 -22.16
CA THR A 125 -8.21 0.95 -20.76
C THR A 125 -9.66 0.79 -20.29
N PRO A 126 -9.91 0.19 -19.12
CA PRO A 126 -11.28 0.05 -18.66
C PRO A 126 -11.90 1.43 -18.40
N LYS A 127 -13.08 1.71 -18.99
CA LYS A 127 -13.76 3.02 -18.89
C LYS A 127 -14.02 3.49 -17.45
N SER A 128 -14.07 2.56 -16.49
CA SER A 128 -14.34 2.83 -15.07
C SER A 128 -13.13 3.31 -14.26
N CYS A 129 -11.94 3.33 -14.84
CA CYS A 129 -10.69 3.53 -14.11
C CYS A 129 -10.18 4.97 -13.89
N PRO A 130 -10.57 6.00 -14.67
CA PRO A 130 -10.12 7.37 -14.43
C PRO A 130 -10.54 7.92 -13.05
N GLU A 131 -11.75 7.57 -12.62
CA GLU A 131 -12.31 8.02 -11.33
C GLU A 131 -11.52 7.49 -10.14
N ASP A 132 -11.08 6.21 -10.17
CA ASP A 132 -10.26 5.64 -9.11
C ASP A 132 -8.91 6.35 -8.99
N SER A 133 -8.28 6.70 -10.11
CA SER A 133 -7.02 7.45 -10.08
C SER A 133 -7.22 8.89 -9.58
N ALA A 134 -8.32 9.55 -9.97
CA ALA A 134 -8.67 10.88 -9.48
C ALA A 134 -8.95 10.88 -7.97
N GLN A 135 -9.74 9.91 -7.49
CA GLN A 135 -10.06 9.74 -6.09
C GLN A 135 -8.82 9.39 -5.27
N PHE A 136 -8.00 8.44 -5.76
CA PHE A 136 -6.73 8.10 -5.12
C PHE A 136 -5.80 9.33 -5.00
N SER A 137 -5.70 10.14 -6.06
CA SER A 137 -4.94 11.38 -6.06
C SER A 137 -5.44 12.36 -5.01
N ASN A 138 -6.76 12.58 -4.94
CA ASN A 138 -7.39 13.46 -3.98
C ASN A 138 -7.17 12.99 -2.54
N ASP A 139 -7.35 11.70 -2.28
CA ASP A 139 -7.20 11.08 -0.97
C ASP A 139 -5.77 11.18 -0.43
N MET A 140 -4.78 10.88 -1.28
CA MET A 140 -3.38 11.11 -0.97
C MET A 140 -3.10 12.60 -0.73
N GLY A 141 -3.70 13.48 -1.53
CA GLY A 141 -3.64 14.92 -1.37
C GLY A 141 -4.16 15.39 -0.01
N CYS A 142 -5.26 14.85 0.48
CA CYS A 142 -5.82 15.19 1.79
C CYS A 142 -4.92 14.71 2.92
N LEU A 143 -4.45 13.46 2.86
CA LEU A 143 -3.51 12.96 3.87
C LEU A 143 -2.24 13.81 3.95
N PHE A 144 -1.65 14.12 2.79
CA PHE A 144 -0.38 14.85 2.74
C PHE A 144 -0.57 16.29 3.19
N HIS A 145 -1.75 16.88 2.95
CA HIS A 145 -2.09 18.19 3.50
C HIS A 145 -2.07 18.16 5.04
N GLU A 146 -2.66 17.13 5.66
CA GLU A 146 -2.65 16.99 7.12
C GLU A 146 -1.26 16.76 7.70
N LEU A 147 -0.50 15.83 7.11
CA LEU A 147 0.83 15.50 7.61
C LEU A 147 1.85 16.63 7.37
N ALA A 148 1.69 17.43 6.31
CA ALA A 148 2.55 18.59 6.04
C ALA A 148 2.43 19.68 7.12
N LYS A 149 1.32 19.72 7.88
CA LYS A 149 1.15 20.65 9.02
C LYS A 149 2.03 20.25 10.24
N TRP A 150 2.65 19.07 10.22
CA TRP A 150 3.35 18.53 11.39
C TRP A 150 4.82 18.93 11.41
N ASN A 151 5.27 19.46 12.54
CA ASN A 151 6.69 19.76 12.75
C ASN A 151 7.43 18.45 13.14
N PRO A 152 8.56 18.12 12.50
CA PRO A 152 9.38 16.96 12.87
C PRO A 152 9.79 16.92 14.34
N ARG A 153 10.10 18.07 14.95
CA ARG A 153 10.49 18.17 16.39
C ARG A 153 9.35 17.84 17.35
N GLN A 154 8.11 17.90 16.86
CA GLN A 154 6.90 17.58 17.61
C GLN A 154 6.38 16.18 17.26
N SER A 155 7.00 15.49 16.31
CA SER A 155 6.60 14.18 15.83
C SER A 155 7.53 13.09 16.38
N CYS A 156 7.29 11.83 16.00
CA CYS A 156 8.15 10.72 16.41
C CYS A 156 9.61 10.96 15.97
N PRO A 157 10.62 10.83 16.87
CA PRO A 157 12.02 11.09 16.52
C PRO A 157 12.58 10.20 15.41
N SER A 158 12.10 8.97 15.30
CA SER A 158 12.44 8.03 14.23
C SER A 158 11.70 8.29 12.91
N GLY A 159 10.78 9.26 12.90
CA GLY A 159 9.80 9.47 11.84
C GLY A 159 8.68 8.43 11.83
N ILE A 160 7.72 8.64 10.93
CA ILE A 160 6.53 7.81 10.75
C ILE A 160 6.76 6.84 9.59
N SER A 161 6.38 5.57 9.81
CA SER A 161 6.23 4.58 8.76
C SER A 161 4.80 4.62 8.19
N LEU A 162 4.67 5.09 6.96
CA LEU A 162 3.42 5.18 6.22
C LEU A 162 3.17 3.92 5.40
N LYS A 163 2.09 3.19 5.68
CA LYS A 163 1.59 2.08 4.87
C LYS A 163 0.42 2.54 4.01
N ILE A 164 0.49 2.31 2.70
CA ILE A 164 -0.65 2.49 1.78
C ILE A 164 -1.32 1.12 1.57
N LEU A 165 -2.59 1.03 1.95
CA LEU A 165 -3.40 -0.18 1.86
C LEU A 165 -4.69 0.08 1.07
N ILE A 166 -4.88 -0.64 -0.02
CA ILE A 166 -6.05 -0.55 -0.91
C ILE A 166 -6.70 -1.94 -1.00
N PRO A 167 -7.53 -2.33 -0.01
CA PRO A 167 -8.02 -3.70 0.11
C PRO A 167 -9.28 -3.95 -0.73
N ASP A 168 -9.96 -2.88 -1.17
CA ASP A 168 -11.25 -2.99 -1.84
C ASP A 168 -11.07 -3.45 -3.28
N LYS A 169 -11.88 -4.40 -3.74
CA LYS A 169 -11.82 -4.92 -5.11
C LYS A 169 -12.37 -3.89 -6.10
N SER A 170 -11.69 -3.74 -7.25
CA SER A 170 -12.19 -2.93 -8.36
C SER A 170 -13.53 -3.45 -8.89
N PHE A 171 -14.20 -2.66 -9.73
CA PHE A 171 -15.40 -3.10 -10.45
C PHE A 171 -15.18 -4.44 -11.19
N TRP A 172 -14.13 -4.54 -12.01
CA TRP A 172 -13.83 -5.74 -12.80
C TRP A 172 -13.45 -6.95 -11.94
N GLN A 173 -12.77 -6.74 -10.82
CA GLN A 173 -12.44 -7.81 -9.88
C GLN A 173 -13.69 -8.35 -9.17
N ARG A 174 -14.61 -7.46 -8.74
CA ARG A 174 -15.91 -7.86 -8.18
C ARG A 174 -16.74 -8.59 -9.23
N ARG A 175 -16.69 -8.13 -10.49
CA ARG A 175 -17.46 -8.72 -11.59
C ARG A 175 -16.97 -10.12 -11.96
N ALA A 176 -15.66 -10.31 -12.09
CA ALA A 176 -15.07 -11.62 -12.35
C ALA A 176 -15.46 -12.65 -11.28
N LEU A 177 -15.43 -12.25 -10.01
CA LEU A 177 -15.87 -13.10 -8.90
C LEU A 177 -17.33 -13.53 -9.04
N LYS A 178 -18.23 -12.58 -9.34
CA LYS A 178 -19.67 -12.87 -9.52
C LYS A 178 -19.93 -13.78 -10.73
N LEU A 179 -19.21 -13.58 -11.84
CA LEU A 179 -19.37 -14.40 -13.05
C LEU A 179 -18.90 -15.84 -12.83
N ARG A 180 -17.80 -16.05 -12.10
CA ARG A 180 -17.32 -17.39 -11.71
C ARG A 180 -18.32 -18.17 -10.85
N GLN A 181 -19.02 -17.48 -9.95
CA GLN A 181 -20.02 -18.09 -9.07
C GLN A 181 -21.31 -18.52 -9.79
N GLN A 182 -21.54 -18.06 -11.02
CA GLN A 182 -22.80 -18.23 -11.75
C GLN A 182 -22.71 -19.27 -12.91
N SER A 183 -21.77 -20.21 -12.84
CA SER A 183 -21.56 -21.30 -13.81
C SER A 183 -21.19 -20.90 -15.25
N GLY A 184 -20.69 -19.68 -15.47
CA GLY A 184 -20.11 -19.27 -16.75
C GLY A 184 -21.13 -19.01 -17.88
N PRO A 185 -21.09 -17.86 -18.56
CA PRO A 185 -21.85 -17.64 -19.79
C PRO A 185 -21.20 -18.35 -21.01
N ASN A 186 -21.97 -19.19 -21.71
CA ASN A 186 -21.50 -19.96 -22.89
C ASN A 186 -21.30 -19.12 -24.17
N TYR A 187 -21.69 -17.84 -24.19
CA TYR A 187 -21.70 -17.00 -25.39
C TYR A 187 -21.42 -15.51 -25.11
N VAL A 188 -20.68 -14.85 -26.01
CA VAL A 188 -20.44 -13.39 -26.04
C VAL A 188 -20.92 -12.81 -27.35
N TRP A 189 -21.45 -11.59 -27.29
CA TRP A 189 -21.91 -10.85 -28.44
C TRP A 189 -20.80 -9.90 -28.90
N TRP A 190 -20.12 -10.20 -30.01
CA TRP A 190 -19.11 -9.30 -30.57
C TRP A 190 -19.78 -8.34 -31.54
N GLY A 191 -19.65 -7.02 -31.36
CA GLY A 191 -20.08 -6.07 -32.40
C GLY A 191 -20.13 -4.61 -31.95
N ALA A 192 -19.23 -3.79 -32.49
CA ALA A 192 -19.51 -2.38 -32.71
C ALA A 192 -19.93 -2.21 -34.18
N VAL A 193 -21.17 -1.76 -34.35
CA VAL A 193 -21.76 -1.09 -35.52
C VAL A 193 -22.12 -1.90 -36.77
N HIS A 194 -21.46 -3.00 -37.19
CA HIS A 194 -21.86 -3.64 -38.48
C HIS A 194 -22.02 -5.16 -38.58
N ASP A 195 -21.62 -5.99 -37.61
CA ASP A 195 -21.99 -7.42 -37.67
C ASP A 195 -21.90 -8.11 -36.30
N PRO A 196 -23.01 -8.63 -35.75
CA PRO A 196 -23.00 -9.34 -34.48
C PRO A 196 -22.73 -10.83 -34.64
N GLU A 197 -21.46 -11.22 -34.56
CA GLU A 197 -21.12 -12.64 -34.41
C GLU A 197 -21.25 -13.08 -32.95
N ILE A 198 -22.13 -14.06 -32.71
CA ILE A 198 -22.16 -14.81 -31.45
C ILE A 198 -21.04 -15.84 -31.52
N ARG A 199 -20.00 -15.68 -30.70
CA ARG A 199 -18.94 -16.69 -30.57
C ARG A 199 -19.14 -17.49 -29.29
N GLN A 200 -19.12 -18.82 -29.42
CA GLN A 200 -18.95 -19.71 -28.27
C GLN A 200 -17.59 -19.44 -27.63
N LEU A 201 -17.60 -19.37 -26.31
CA LEU A 201 -16.38 -19.24 -25.54
C LEU A 201 -15.87 -20.61 -25.17
N THR A 202 -14.58 -20.84 -25.42
CA THR A 202 -13.90 -21.95 -24.79
C THR A 202 -13.71 -21.63 -23.30
N ASP A 203 -13.79 -22.65 -22.45
CA ASP A 203 -13.56 -22.51 -21.01
C ASP A 203 -12.18 -21.90 -20.70
N SER A 204 -11.17 -22.26 -21.50
CA SER A 204 -9.82 -21.70 -21.40
C SER A 204 -9.81 -20.18 -21.59
N TYR A 205 -10.47 -19.68 -22.64
CA TYR A 205 -10.47 -18.25 -22.93
C TYR A 205 -11.33 -17.48 -21.91
N PHE A 206 -12.42 -18.08 -21.43
CA PHE A 206 -13.18 -17.52 -20.33
C PHE A 206 -12.32 -17.35 -19.07
N GLU A 207 -11.57 -18.37 -18.67
CA GLU A 207 -10.70 -18.29 -17.50
C GLU A 207 -9.53 -17.32 -17.67
N GLU A 208 -8.96 -17.18 -18.86
CA GLU A 208 -7.97 -16.13 -19.16
C GLU A 208 -8.53 -14.72 -18.91
N VAL A 209 -9.76 -14.46 -19.35
CA VAL A 209 -10.42 -13.16 -19.13
C VAL A 209 -10.78 -12.94 -17.67
N MET A 210 -11.28 -13.97 -16.98
CA MET A 210 -11.56 -13.87 -15.54
C MET A 210 -10.28 -13.64 -14.74
N ASN A 211 -9.17 -14.29 -15.11
CA ASN A 211 -7.86 -14.08 -14.50
C ASN A 211 -7.35 -12.66 -14.75
N ALA A 212 -7.43 -12.16 -15.98
CA ALA A 212 -7.06 -10.78 -16.30
C ALA A 212 -7.90 -9.77 -15.51
N ALA A 213 -9.21 -9.97 -15.42
CA ALA A 213 -10.10 -9.12 -14.63
C ALA A 213 -9.83 -9.20 -13.12
N SER A 214 -9.42 -10.36 -12.60
CA SER A 214 -9.02 -10.52 -11.20
C SER A 214 -7.75 -9.71 -10.85
N LEU A 215 -6.99 -9.32 -11.86
CA LEU A 215 -5.84 -8.42 -11.81
C LEU A 215 -6.18 -7.01 -12.31
N ASN A 216 -7.49 -6.70 -12.41
CA ASN A 216 -8.02 -5.44 -12.90
C ASN A 216 -7.50 -5.06 -14.30
N PHE A 217 -7.26 -6.05 -15.16
CA PHE A 217 -6.67 -5.88 -16.49
C PHE A 217 -5.33 -5.13 -16.47
N HIS A 218 -4.57 -5.27 -15.37
CA HIS A 218 -3.31 -4.54 -15.13
C HIS A 218 -3.48 -3.03 -15.17
N HIS A 219 -4.67 -2.51 -14.84
CA HIS A 219 -4.84 -1.08 -14.62
C HIS A 219 -4.05 -0.63 -13.38
N TYR A 220 -3.31 0.47 -13.55
CA TYR A 220 -2.51 1.11 -12.51
C TYR A 220 -3.20 2.39 -12.05
N LEU A 221 -3.35 2.53 -10.73
CA LEU A 221 -3.71 3.80 -10.12
C LEU A 221 -2.59 4.80 -10.37
N THR A 222 -2.98 5.92 -10.97
CA THR A 222 -2.09 7.04 -11.22
C THR A 222 -2.33 8.14 -10.20
N ILE A 223 -1.34 9.01 -10.04
CA ILE A 223 -1.50 10.24 -9.27
C ILE A 223 -1.33 11.43 -10.20
N HIS A 224 -2.30 12.33 -10.18
CA HIS A 224 -2.15 13.62 -10.79
C HIS A 224 -1.16 14.47 -9.97
N PRO A 225 -0.04 14.94 -10.56
CA PRO A 225 0.99 15.64 -9.80
C PRO A 225 0.44 16.79 -8.97
N TRP A 226 -0.48 17.59 -9.52
CA TRP A 226 -1.07 18.75 -8.84
C TRP A 226 -1.83 18.42 -7.54
N ALA A 227 -2.34 17.20 -7.37
CA ALA A 227 -3.10 16.82 -6.17
C ALA A 227 -2.21 16.77 -4.90
N ILE A 228 -0.93 16.42 -5.09
CA ILE A 228 0.08 16.32 -4.02
C ILE A 228 1.22 17.34 -4.17
N ARG A 229 1.35 18.02 -5.32
CA ARG A 229 2.39 19.03 -5.56
C ARG A 229 2.33 20.10 -4.47
N ARG A 230 3.51 20.46 -3.93
CA ARG A 230 3.74 21.46 -2.86
C ARG A 230 3.44 21.01 -1.42
N LYS A 231 3.01 19.77 -1.19
CA LYS A 231 2.80 19.24 0.17
C LYS A 231 4.01 18.42 0.60
N MET A 232 5.06 19.10 1.07
CA MET A 232 6.23 18.43 1.64
C MET A 232 5.88 17.88 3.02
N VAL A 233 6.12 16.60 3.23
CA VAL A 233 5.81 15.88 4.47
C VAL A 233 7.11 15.41 5.11
N ASP A 234 7.62 16.21 6.04
CA ASP A 234 8.92 15.98 6.68
C ASP A 234 8.90 14.89 7.77
N VAL A 235 7.71 14.44 8.16
CA VAL A 235 7.52 13.51 9.30
C VAL A 235 7.54 12.04 8.90
N VAL A 236 7.50 11.72 7.61
CA VAL A 236 7.48 10.33 7.11
C VAL A 236 8.89 9.90 6.75
N SER A 237 9.37 8.83 7.41
CA SER A 237 10.71 8.26 7.19
C SER A 237 10.68 6.92 6.46
N SER A 238 9.53 6.25 6.42
CA SER A 238 9.36 4.97 5.73
C SER A 238 8.04 4.91 4.97
N LEU A 239 8.06 4.33 3.76
CA LEU A 239 6.89 4.09 2.91
C LEU A 239 6.74 2.59 2.63
N PHE A 240 5.56 2.04 2.88
CA PHE A 240 5.22 0.66 2.62
C PHE A 240 3.98 0.56 1.72
N ILE A 241 4.14 0.02 0.51
CA ILE A 241 3.02 -0.28 -0.39
C ILE A 241 2.66 -1.75 -0.19
N SER A 242 1.46 -1.99 0.34
CA SER A 242 1.04 -3.33 0.78
C SER A 242 0.87 -4.33 -0.36
N GLY A 243 1.27 -5.58 -0.12
CA GLY A 243 0.96 -6.71 -1.01
C GLY A 243 -0.48 -7.19 -0.89
N GLU A 244 -1.19 -6.70 0.13
CA GLU A 244 -2.64 -6.88 0.31
C GLU A 244 -3.44 -5.96 -0.64
N ASN A 245 -2.78 -5.07 -1.37
CA ASN A 245 -3.45 -4.18 -2.30
C ASN A 245 -4.05 -4.99 -3.45
N THR A 246 -5.32 -4.77 -3.69
CA THR A 246 -6.05 -5.31 -4.85
C THR A 246 -5.80 -4.49 -6.12
N HIS A 247 -5.40 -3.24 -5.95
CA HIS A 247 -5.07 -2.30 -7.02
C HIS A 247 -3.55 -2.15 -7.14
N ARG A 248 -3.07 -2.04 -8.38
CA ARG A 248 -1.68 -1.67 -8.67
C ARG A 248 -1.54 -0.16 -8.59
N ILE A 249 -0.37 0.32 -8.18
CA ILE A 249 -0.03 1.74 -8.24
C ILE A 249 1.04 1.90 -9.31
N ASP A 250 0.90 2.90 -10.17
CA ASP A 250 1.87 3.18 -11.22
C ASP A 250 3.22 3.60 -10.61
N ALA A 251 4.34 3.18 -11.21
CA ALA A 251 5.68 3.54 -10.73
C ALA A 251 5.92 5.05 -10.70
N ARG A 252 5.35 5.80 -11.65
CA ARG A 252 5.40 7.28 -11.68
C ARG A 252 4.56 7.87 -10.56
N ALA A 253 3.42 7.27 -10.24
CA ALA A 253 2.62 7.69 -9.09
C ALA A 253 3.37 7.47 -7.77
N VAL A 254 4.02 6.31 -7.60
CA VAL A 254 4.88 6.05 -6.44
C VAL A 254 6.02 7.06 -6.34
N ALA A 255 6.69 7.37 -7.47
CA ALA A 255 7.73 8.39 -7.49
C ALA A 255 7.19 9.77 -7.08
N CYS A 256 6.01 10.17 -7.58
CA CYS A 256 5.36 11.42 -7.16
C CYS A 256 5.07 11.45 -5.64
N ILE A 257 4.64 10.32 -5.05
CA ILE A 257 4.48 10.19 -3.59
C ILE A 257 5.82 10.40 -2.91
N MET A 258 6.86 9.66 -3.31
CA MET A 258 8.20 9.72 -2.72
C MET A 258 8.79 11.14 -2.76
N ASN A 259 8.59 11.86 -3.87
CA ASN A 259 9.10 13.22 -4.04
C ASN A 259 8.48 14.25 -3.08
N CYS A 260 7.36 13.92 -2.45
CA CYS A 260 6.74 14.74 -1.41
C CYS A 260 7.22 14.38 0.01
N LEU A 261 8.09 13.37 0.15
CA LEU A 261 8.57 12.84 1.42
C LEU A 261 10.10 13.09 1.55
N PRO A 262 10.55 14.32 1.85
CA PRO A 262 11.97 14.66 1.85
C PRO A 262 12.79 13.90 2.89
N CYS A 263 12.18 13.39 3.97
CA CYS A 263 12.86 12.60 4.99
C CYS A 263 12.74 11.07 4.78
N LEU A 264 12.24 10.62 3.63
CA LEU A 264 12.04 9.22 3.32
C LEU A 264 13.38 8.48 3.21
N ARG A 265 13.63 7.52 4.12
CA ARG A 265 14.83 6.68 4.13
C ARG A 265 14.59 5.28 3.59
N THR A 266 13.40 4.73 3.81
CA THR A 266 13.09 3.34 3.43
C THR A 266 11.83 3.24 2.62
N ILE A 267 11.88 2.57 1.48
CA ILE A 267 10.70 2.12 0.74
C ILE A 267 10.64 0.60 0.67
N THR A 268 9.46 0.06 0.92
CA THR A 268 9.14 -1.33 0.62
C THR A 268 7.87 -1.39 -0.22
N TRP A 269 7.96 -2.01 -1.39
CA TRP A 269 6.87 -2.11 -2.34
C TRP A 269 6.63 -3.56 -2.72
N LYS A 270 5.46 -4.08 -2.34
CA LYS A 270 5.01 -5.41 -2.79
C LYS A 270 4.11 -5.26 -4.03
N VAL A 271 4.59 -5.76 -5.16
CA VAL A 271 3.98 -5.67 -6.47
C VAL A 271 3.20 -6.95 -6.77
N MET A 272 2.03 -6.82 -7.36
CA MET A 272 1.22 -7.97 -7.81
C MET A 272 1.86 -8.67 -9.02
N PRO A 273 1.70 -9.98 -9.18
CA PRO A 273 2.34 -10.73 -10.26
C PRO A 273 1.88 -10.28 -11.65
N PHE A 274 2.80 -10.17 -12.61
CA PHE A 274 2.48 -9.85 -14.00
C PHE A 274 2.01 -11.10 -14.74
N THR A 275 1.03 -10.98 -15.65
CA THR A 275 0.57 -12.13 -16.46
C THR A 275 0.96 -12.01 -17.93
N ARG A 276 1.49 -10.86 -18.34
CA ARG A 276 2.00 -10.62 -19.69
C ARG A 276 3.25 -9.77 -19.57
N GLN A 277 4.27 -10.11 -20.35
CA GLN A 277 5.55 -9.42 -20.37
C GLN A 277 5.41 -7.91 -20.61
N ARG A 278 4.53 -7.49 -21.54
CA ARG A 278 4.25 -6.07 -21.81
C ARG A 278 3.90 -5.23 -20.56
N PHE A 279 3.26 -5.82 -19.55
CA PHE A 279 2.87 -5.12 -18.33
C PHE A 279 4.00 -5.03 -17.31
N GLU A 280 4.89 -6.02 -17.36
CA GLU A 280 6.13 -6.05 -16.60
C GLU A 280 7.13 -5.04 -17.19
N ASP A 281 7.29 -5.03 -18.52
CA ASP A 281 8.12 -4.06 -19.24
C ASP A 281 7.67 -2.63 -18.95
N ALA A 282 6.37 -2.35 -19.02
CA ALA A 282 5.80 -1.03 -18.70
C ALA A 282 6.08 -0.60 -17.26
N PHE A 283 6.08 -1.54 -16.31
CA PHE A 283 6.43 -1.28 -14.92
C PHE A 283 7.92 -0.92 -14.78
N TYR A 284 8.82 -1.71 -15.36
CA TYR A 284 10.26 -1.43 -15.33
C TYR A 284 10.64 -0.15 -16.07
N GLU A 285 9.98 0.14 -17.19
CA GLU A 285 10.13 1.41 -17.92
C GLU A 285 9.68 2.60 -17.05
N GLY A 286 8.59 2.44 -16.31
CA GLY A 286 8.14 3.45 -15.33
C GLY A 286 9.16 3.67 -14.22
N LEU A 287 9.76 2.60 -13.69
CA LEU A 287 10.83 2.69 -12.70
C LEU A 287 12.09 3.37 -13.26
N SER A 288 12.58 2.94 -14.42
CA SER A 288 13.81 3.47 -15.00
C SER A 288 13.72 4.97 -15.28
N LYS A 289 12.53 5.45 -15.68
CA LYS A 289 12.25 6.88 -15.89
C LYS A 289 12.22 7.70 -14.59
N THR A 290 11.92 7.10 -13.45
CA THR A 290 11.65 7.83 -12.20
C THR A 290 12.78 7.76 -11.18
N ILE A 291 13.68 6.78 -11.30
CA ILE A 291 14.80 6.59 -10.35
C ILE A 291 15.65 7.83 -10.16
N ARG A 292 15.86 8.61 -11.23
CA ARG A 292 16.65 9.84 -11.17
C ARG A 292 15.99 10.93 -10.32
N GLU A 293 14.67 10.85 -10.14
CA GLU A 293 13.88 11.81 -9.39
C GLU A 293 13.72 11.42 -7.92
N TRP A 294 14.10 10.20 -7.52
CA TRP A 294 13.89 9.72 -6.17
C TRP A 294 14.66 10.54 -5.11
N PRO A 295 14.09 10.70 -3.89
CA PRO A 295 14.71 11.48 -2.82
C PRO A 295 16.16 11.08 -2.54
N THR A 296 17.02 12.06 -2.30
CA THR A 296 18.42 11.85 -1.92
C THR A 296 18.60 11.23 -0.55
N SER A 297 17.61 11.40 0.33
CA SER A 297 17.54 10.82 1.67
C SER A 297 17.23 9.33 1.70
N LEU A 298 16.89 8.73 0.56
CA LEU A 298 16.54 7.32 0.48
C LEU A 298 17.79 6.46 0.68
N GLU A 299 17.72 5.51 1.62
CA GLU A 299 18.82 4.62 2.01
C GLU A 299 18.53 3.17 1.60
N THR A 300 17.27 2.74 1.68
CA THR A 300 16.86 1.35 1.46
C THR A 300 15.67 1.25 0.51
N ILE A 301 15.80 0.39 -0.50
CA ILE A 301 14.72 0.08 -1.45
C ILE A 301 14.53 -1.43 -1.52
N LYS A 302 13.28 -1.84 -1.30
CA LYS A 302 12.87 -3.24 -1.37
C LYS A 302 11.60 -3.37 -2.21
N ILE A 303 11.70 -3.91 -3.41
CA ILE A 303 10.57 -4.20 -4.30
C ILE A 303 10.46 -5.72 -4.42
N TYR A 304 9.29 -6.26 -4.08
CA TYR A 304 9.01 -7.69 -4.09
C TYR A 304 7.84 -7.98 -5.00
N GLN A 305 7.93 -9.02 -5.82
CA GLN A 305 6.76 -9.59 -6.48
C GLN A 305 6.08 -10.58 -5.53
N MET A 306 4.77 -10.46 -5.41
CA MET A 306 3.95 -11.42 -4.69
C MET A 306 3.71 -12.66 -5.56
N ASP A 307 3.74 -13.84 -4.96
CA ASP A 307 3.43 -15.07 -5.68
C ASP A 307 1.95 -15.19 -6.00
N THR A 308 1.64 -15.77 -7.16
CA THR A 308 0.28 -16.05 -7.63
C THR A 308 -0.50 -16.97 -6.70
N SER A 309 0.18 -17.84 -5.95
CA SER A 309 -0.38 -18.79 -4.97
C SER A 309 -0.66 -18.20 -3.58
N SER A 310 -0.14 -17.01 -3.28
CA SER A 310 -0.19 -16.42 -1.93
C SER A 310 -1.58 -15.91 -1.50
N ARG A 311 -2.60 -15.98 -2.38
CA ARG A 311 -3.99 -15.66 -2.04
C ARG A 311 -4.63 -16.68 -1.07
N THR A 312 -4.02 -17.85 -0.85
CA THR A 312 -4.52 -18.90 0.06
C THR A 312 -3.62 -19.18 1.26
N GLY A 313 -2.65 -18.32 1.59
CA GLY A 313 -1.98 -18.35 2.91
C GLY A 313 -0.52 -18.87 2.94
N ALA A 314 0.10 -19.18 1.81
CA ALA A 314 1.54 -19.41 1.74
C ALA A 314 2.29 -18.10 1.40
N LYS A 315 3.11 -17.61 2.34
CA LYS A 315 3.92 -16.39 2.19
C LYS A 315 5.23 -16.70 1.49
N GLN A 316 5.22 -16.73 0.16
CA GLN A 316 6.44 -16.65 -0.63
C GLN A 316 6.35 -15.40 -1.53
N SER A 317 7.48 -14.68 -1.64
CA SER A 317 7.60 -13.44 -2.40
C SER A 317 9.03 -13.36 -2.94
N HIS A 318 9.17 -13.08 -4.23
CA HIS A 318 10.48 -12.99 -4.87
C HIS A 318 10.96 -11.53 -4.94
N PRO A 319 12.22 -11.23 -4.58
CA PRO A 319 12.76 -9.88 -4.68
C PRO A 319 12.89 -9.49 -6.16
N LEU A 320 12.21 -8.41 -6.57
CA LEU A 320 12.43 -7.78 -7.88
C LEU A 320 13.62 -6.82 -7.83
N LEU A 321 13.74 -6.08 -6.73
CA LEU A 321 14.88 -5.23 -6.42
C LEU A 321 15.09 -5.21 -4.91
N SER A 322 16.29 -5.54 -4.44
CA SER A 322 16.67 -5.43 -3.03
C SER A 322 18.06 -4.84 -2.95
N SER A 323 18.21 -3.60 -2.49
CA SER A 323 19.54 -2.99 -2.35
C SER A 323 19.58 -1.86 -1.30
N SER A 324 20.77 -1.72 -0.70
CA SER A 324 21.22 -0.51 0.00
C SER A 324 21.73 0.49 -1.04
N LEU A 325 21.28 1.75 -0.99
CA LEU A 325 21.42 2.74 -2.06
C LEU A 325 22.82 3.31 -2.31
N ALA A 326 23.89 2.65 -1.84
CA ALA A 326 25.26 3.08 -2.10
C ALA A 326 25.65 3.12 -3.59
N VAL A 327 24.83 2.61 -4.52
CA VAL A 327 25.17 2.65 -5.95
C VAL A 327 23.97 2.91 -6.87
N ARG A 328 23.54 4.17 -6.99
CA ARG A 328 22.51 4.63 -7.94
C ARG A 328 22.82 4.27 -9.41
N SER A 329 24.10 4.21 -9.79
CA SER A 329 24.55 3.81 -11.13
C SER A 329 24.40 2.31 -11.41
N GLN A 330 24.58 1.44 -10.40
CA GLN A 330 24.39 0.00 -10.53
C GLN A 330 22.91 -0.37 -10.60
N GLN A 331 22.02 0.33 -9.90
CA GLN A 331 20.57 0.11 -10.00
C GLN A 331 20.04 0.44 -11.39
N ILE A 332 20.50 1.55 -11.99
CA ILE A 332 20.19 1.89 -13.39
C ILE A 332 20.78 0.82 -14.33
N ALA A 333 21.99 0.31 -14.08
CA ALA A 333 22.59 -0.76 -14.89
C ALA A 333 21.86 -2.11 -14.75
N ILE A 334 21.39 -2.48 -13.55
CA ILE A 334 20.61 -3.70 -13.29
C ILE A 334 19.25 -3.59 -13.99
N LEU A 335 18.57 -2.46 -13.86
CA LEU A 335 17.29 -2.24 -14.55
C LEU A 335 17.46 -2.17 -16.07
N ASN A 336 18.54 -1.55 -16.57
CA ASN A 336 18.85 -1.57 -18.00
C ASN A 336 19.23 -2.97 -18.50
N LYS A 337 19.79 -3.84 -17.66
CA LYS A 337 20.01 -5.26 -17.97
C LYS A 337 18.69 -6.04 -18.01
N LEU A 338 17.77 -5.78 -17.07
CA LEU A 338 16.43 -6.38 -17.05
C LEU A 338 15.57 -5.91 -18.24
N LEU A 339 15.80 -4.70 -18.75
CA LEU A 339 15.12 -4.12 -19.92
C LEU A 339 15.72 -4.54 -21.28
N ARG A 340 16.88 -5.22 -21.33
CA ARG A 340 17.45 -5.73 -22.59
C ARG A 340 16.90 -7.14 -22.86
N PRO A 341 16.19 -7.38 -23.97
CA PRO A 341 15.67 -8.69 -24.29
C PRO A 341 16.82 -9.66 -24.58
N ASN A 342 16.76 -10.85 -23.98
CA ASN A 342 17.50 -12.03 -24.44
C ASN A 342 17.03 -12.38 -25.86
N HIS A 343 17.69 -11.83 -26.87
CA HIS A 343 17.86 -12.50 -28.15
C HIS A 343 19.22 -13.17 -28.16
N ALA A 344 19.28 -14.42 -27.69
CA ALA A 344 20.16 -15.48 -28.19
C ALA A 344 20.17 -16.67 -27.21
N HIS A 345 19.84 -17.84 -27.75
CA HIS A 345 20.34 -19.18 -27.47
C HIS A 345 20.86 -19.59 -26.08
N ARG A 346 20.40 -20.79 -25.67
CA ARG A 346 21.15 -21.78 -24.86
C ARG A 346 22.65 -21.74 -25.19
N ASP A 347 23.50 -21.51 -24.19
CA ASP A 347 24.47 -22.49 -23.68
C ASP A 347 25.37 -21.85 -22.60
N ASP A 348 25.58 -22.63 -21.55
CA ASP A 348 26.73 -22.69 -20.64
C ASP A 348 27.22 -21.50 -19.79
N SER A 349 27.31 -21.81 -18.48
CA SER A 349 28.32 -21.35 -17.51
C SER A 349 28.26 -19.90 -17.01
N LEU A 350 27.54 -19.71 -15.90
CA LEU A 350 27.79 -18.58 -14.98
C LEU A 350 29.02 -18.88 -14.11
N SER A 351 30.16 -18.33 -14.48
CA SER A 351 31.24 -18.03 -13.53
C SER A 351 31.83 -16.66 -13.84
N MET A 352 31.66 -15.70 -12.93
CA MET A 352 32.49 -14.49 -12.91
C MET A 352 32.94 -14.28 -11.47
N GLU A 353 34.14 -14.81 -11.17
CA GLU A 353 34.98 -14.33 -10.07
C GLU A 353 35.28 -12.85 -10.32
N VAL A 354 34.92 -11.99 -9.36
CA VAL A 354 35.48 -10.63 -9.30
C VAL A 354 36.58 -10.67 -8.25
N ARG A 355 37.82 -10.88 -8.69
CA ARG A 355 39.01 -10.60 -7.87
C ARG A 355 39.23 -9.08 -7.85
N PRO A 356 39.40 -8.46 -6.68
CA PRO A 356 39.82 -7.07 -6.60
C PRO A 356 41.33 -6.97 -6.84
N THR A 357 41.73 -6.34 -7.94
CA THR A 357 43.12 -5.93 -8.17
C THR A 357 43.37 -4.64 -7.40
N TYR A 358 43.95 -4.74 -6.21
CA TYR A 358 44.55 -3.59 -5.54
C TYR A 358 45.93 -3.34 -6.15
N ALA A 359 46.13 -2.15 -6.73
CA ALA A 359 47.46 -1.60 -6.97
C ALA A 359 47.91 -0.81 -5.70
N PRO A 360 49.18 -0.94 -5.27
CA PRO A 360 49.64 -0.37 -4.02
C PRO A 360 50.03 1.10 -4.19
N TYR A 361 49.57 1.95 -3.28
CA TYR A 361 50.26 3.22 -2.98
C TYR A 361 51.35 2.94 -1.95
N SER A 362 52.59 3.05 -2.43
CA SER A 362 53.81 3.20 -1.64
C SER A 362 53.81 4.56 -0.94
N LEU A 363 53.84 4.55 0.39
CA LEU A 363 54.35 5.65 1.21
C LEU A 363 55.82 5.36 1.49
N GLN A 364 56.72 6.18 0.96
CA GLN A 364 58.06 6.36 1.50
C GLN A 364 58.11 7.74 2.17
N THR A 365 58.50 7.70 3.44
CA THR A 365 59.14 8.72 4.30
C THR A 365 58.82 10.20 4.08
#